data_AF-A0A7X3P1X5-F1
#
_entry.id   AF-A0A7X3P1X5-F1
#
_cell.length_a   1.000
_cell.length_b   1.000
_cell.length_c   1.000
_cell.angle_alpha   90.00
_cell.angle_beta   90.00
_cell.angle_gamma   90.00
#
_symmetry.space_group_name_H-M   'P 1'
#
loop_
_entity.id
_entity.type
_entity.pdbx_description
1 polymer ?
#
loop_
_entity_poly.entity_id
_entity_poly.type
_entity_poly.pdbx_seq_one_letter_code
_entity_poly.pdbx_strand_id
1 'polypeptide(L)' 'MRKAFGFKLQRQKNVIKLGNMIDDMWGVHLHIMLLARRYRRMFGKDVSAYKLKRHITKLKKRTQPQWADLPS' A
#
# COMPACT_ATOMS: atom_id res chain seq x y z
N MET A 1 6.79 -0.63 34.33
CA MET A 1 6.02 -0.91 33.08
C MET A 1 6.28 0.25 32.12
N ARG A 2 7.00 0.07 31.00
CA ARG A 2 7.25 1.17 30.04
C ARG A 2 5.92 1.55 29.39
N LYS A 3 5.43 2.78 29.62
CA LYS A 3 4.30 3.34 28.89
C LYS A 3 4.75 3.60 27.45
N ALA A 4 4.52 2.65 26.55
CA ALA A 4 4.53 2.95 25.12
C ALA A 4 3.27 3.78 24.85
N PHE A 5 3.38 5.09 25.00
CA PHE A 5 2.35 5.98 24.48
C PHE A 5 2.25 5.70 22.98
N GLY A 6 1.06 5.30 22.52
CA GLY A 6 0.77 4.99 21.12
C GLY A 6 0.87 6.23 20.23
N PHE A 7 2.07 6.78 20.11
CA PHE A 7 2.36 7.89 19.23
C PHE A 7 2.55 7.34 17.83
N LYS A 8 1.60 7.67 16.95
CA LYS A 8 1.76 7.47 15.51
C LYS A 8 3.10 8.05 15.05
N LEU A 9 3.90 7.27 14.32
CA LEU A 9 5.19 7.70 13.77
C LEU A 9 5.05 8.99 12.93
N GLN A 10 3.90 9.16 12.29
CA GLN A 10 3.52 10.35 11.54
C GLN A 10 3.50 11.65 12.37
N ARG A 11 3.44 11.57 13.71
CA ARG A 11 3.45 12.77 14.58
C ARG A 11 4.84 13.24 14.98
N GLN A 12 5.87 12.41 14.80
CA GLN A 12 7.23 12.73 15.21
C GLN A 12 8.04 13.21 13.99
N LYS A 13 8.54 14.46 14.03
CA LYS A 13 9.22 15.10 12.88
C LYS A 13 10.40 14.29 12.33
N ASN A 14 11.13 13.59 13.19
CA ASN A 14 12.29 12.76 12.82
C ASN A 14 11.92 11.45 12.10
N VAL A 15 10.70 10.94 12.27
CA VAL A 15 10.26 9.65 11.68
C VAL A 15 9.00 9.77 10.81
N ILE A 16 8.55 11.00 10.55
CA ILE A 16 7.35 11.28 9.75
C ILE A 16 7.42 10.68 8.34
N LYS A 17 8.60 10.71 7.71
CA LYS A 17 8.81 10.13 6.37
C LYS A 17 8.59 8.61 6.39
N LEU A 18 9.07 7.93 7.43
CA LEU A 18 8.86 6.50 7.61
C LEU A 18 7.38 6.19 7.86
N GLY A 19 6.71 6.98 8.70
CA GLY A 19 5.28 6.83 8.97
C GLY A 19 4.44 6.98 7.70
N ASN A 20 4.72 8.00 6.88
CA ASN A 20 4.03 8.21 5.61
C ASN A 20 4.28 7.06 4.63
N MET A 21 5.52 6.54 4.57
CA MET A 21 5.85 5.39 3.72
C MET A 21 5.08 4.14 4.12
N ILE A 22 4.91 3.88 5.43
CA ILE A 22 4.11 2.76 5.94
C ILE A 22 2.64 2.91 5.53
N ASP A 23 2.07 4.11 5.66
CA ASP A 23 0.69 4.39 5.26
C ASP A 23 0.49 4.19 3.76
N ASP A 24 1.45 4.64 2.94
CA ASP A 24 1.43 4.45 1.49
C ASP A 24 1.52 2.96 1.10
N MET A 25 2.41 2.19 1.75
CA MET A 25 2.50 0.74 1.55
C MET A 25 1.20 0.04 1.93
N TRP A 26 0.57 0.46 3.03
CA TRP A 26 -0.73 -0.06 3.46
C TRP A 26 -1.84 0.25 2.45
N GLY A 27 -1.87 1.46 1.89
CA GLY A 27 -2.81 1.85 0.85
C GLY A 27 -2.69 0.97 -0.40
N VAL A 28 -1.46 0.70 -0.84
CA VAL A 28 -1.19 -0.22 -1.96
C VAL A 28 -1.64 -1.65 -1.64
N HIS A 29 -1.37 -2.14 -0.43
CA HIS A 29 -1.77 -3.47 0.02
C HIS A 29 -3.31 -3.65 0.01
N LEU A 30 -4.04 -2.68 0.58
CA LEU A 30 -5.50 -2.69 0.58
C LEU A 30 -6.08 -2.69 -0.84
N HIS A 31 -5.52 -1.87 -1.73
CA HIS A 31 -5.97 -1.83 -3.13
C HIS A 31 -5.80 -3.20 -3.80
N ILE A 32 -4.66 -3.86 -3.58
CA ILE A 32 -4.38 -5.21 -4.10
C ILE A 32 -5.39 -6.23 -3.56
N MET A 33 -5.66 -6.24 -2.25
CA MET A 33 -6.65 -7.15 -1.66
C MET A 33 -8.05 -6.94 -2.25
N LEU A 34 -8.49 -5.68 -2.39
CA LEU A 34 -9.80 -5.36 -2.96
C LEU A 34 -9.89 -5.76 -4.43
N LEU A 35 -8.82 -5.55 -5.20
CA LEU A 35 -8.73 -5.99 -6.59
C LEU A 35 -8.84 -7.50 -6.70
N ALA A 36 -8.08 -8.26 -5.90
CA ALA A 36 -8.11 -9.72 -5.89
C ALA A 36 -9.51 -10.23 -5.53
N ARG A 37 -10.14 -9.65 -4.50
CA ARG A 37 -11.52 -10.01 -4.11
C ARG A 37 -12.53 -9.74 -5.23
N ARG A 38 -12.40 -8.61 -5.92
CA ARG A 38 -13.25 -8.27 -7.08
C ARG A 38 -13.02 -9.24 -8.24
N TYR A 39 -11.77 -9.58 -8.53
CA TYR A 39 -11.39 -10.49 -9.61
C TYR A 39 -11.97 -11.90 -9.35
N ARG A 40 -11.87 -12.38 -8.11
CA ARG A 40 -12.46 -13.65 -7.69
C ARG A 40 -13.99 -13.66 -7.84
N ARG A 41 -14.68 -12.56 -7.50
CA ARG A 41 -16.13 -12.44 -7.70
C ARG A 41 -16.54 -12.46 -9.17
N MET A 42 -15.77 -11.83 -10.06
CA MET A 42 -16.13 -11.71 -11.48
C MET A 42 -15.76 -12.97 -12.29
N PHE A 43 -14.65 -13.63 -11.96
CA PHE A 43 -14.08 -14.68 -12.80
C PHE A 43 -13.95 -16.05 -12.10
N GLY A 44 -14.29 -16.14 -10.81
CA GLY A 44 -14.20 -17.38 -10.03
C GLY A 44 -12.77 -17.86 -9.74
N LYS A 45 -11.75 -17.08 -10.12
CA LYS A 45 -10.33 -17.44 -10.00
C LYS A 45 -9.48 -16.30 -9.47
N ASP A 46 -8.32 -16.65 -8.92
CA ASP A 46 -7.36 -15.68 -8.43
C ASP A 46 -6.67 -14.93 -9.57
N VAL A 47 -6.21 -13.72 -9.27
CA VAL A 47 -5.49 -12.90 -10.25
C VAL A 47 -4.06 -13.41 -10.36
N SER A 48 -3.54 -13.53 -11.59
CA SER A 48 -2.15 -13.94 -11.76
C SER A 48 -1.18 -12.87 -11.24
N ALA A 49 -0.05 -13.31 -10.69
CA ALA A 49 0.98 -12.40 -10.17
C ALA A 49 1.45 -11.37 -11.22
N TYR A 50 1.57 -11.78 -12.48
CA TYR A 50 1.90 -10.88 -13.59
C TYR A 50 0.86 -9.77 -13.81
N LYS A 51 -0.43 -10.13 -13.81
CA LYS A 51 -1.52 -9.15 -13.94
C LYS A 51 -1.55 -8.20 -12.75
N LEU A 52 -1.29 -8.72 -11.55
CA LEU A 52 -1.22 -7.92 -10.34
C LEU A 52 -0.06 -6.91 -10.41
N LYS A 53 1.15 -7.36 -10.76
CA LYS A 53 2.32 -6.50 -10.94
C LYS A 53 2.04 -5.37 -11.95
N ARG A 54 1.46 -5.70 -13.11
CA ARG A 54 1.09 -4.70 -14.13
C ARG A 54 0.06 -3.70 -13.60
N HIS A 55 -0.90 -4.14 -12.78
CA HIS A 55 -1.90 -3.27 -12.18
C HIS A 55 -1.26 -2.31 -11.17
N ILE A 56 -0.37 -2.81 -10.30
CA ILE A 56 0.38 -2.00 -9.32
C ILE A 56 1.24 -0.95 -10.03
N THR A 57 1.95 -1.31 -11.10
CA THR A 57 2.76 -0.35 -11.87
C THR A 57 1.90 0.77 -12.45
N LYS A 58 0.71 0.45 -12.97
CA LYS A 58 -0.23 1.48 -13.46
C LYS A 58 -0.78 2.34 -12.34
N LEU A 59 -1.05 1.74 -11.18
CA LEU A 59 -1.55 2.44 -10.00
C LEU A 59 -0.51 3.43 -9.45
N LYS A 60 0.75 2.99 -9.27
CA LYS A 60 1.88 3.85 -8.87
C LYS A 60 2.04 5.05 -9.80
N LYS A 61 1.81 4.87 -11.11
CA LYS A 61 1.90 5.96 -12.11
C LYS A 61 0.73 6.96 -12.08
N ARG A 62 -0.47 6.54 -11.65
CA ARG A 62 -1.70 7.34 -11.81
C ARG A 62 -2.12 8.08 -10.54
N THR A 63 -1.97 7.44 -9.38
CA THR A 63 -2.75 7.84 -8.21
C THR A 63 -2.05 8.90 -7.36
N GLN A 64 -0.77 8.73 -7.08
CA GLN A 64 -0.05 9.56 -6.12
C GLN A 64 1.45 9.64 -6.46
N PRO A 65 2.01 10.85 -6.74
CA PRO A 65 3.43 11.03 -7.04
C PRO A 65 4.36 10.45 -5.97
N GLN A 66 3.96 10.54 -4.69
CA GLN A 66 4.72 10.02 -3.54
C GLN A 66 4.91 8.50 -3.58
N TRP A 67 4.09 7.75 -4.34
CA TRP A 67 4.24 6.30 -4.46
C TRP A 67 5.37 5.89 -5.41
N ALA A 68 5.95 6.84 -6.13
CA ALA A 68 7.17 6.61 -6.91
C ALA A 68 8.37 6.31 -6.01
N ASP A 69 8.39 6.87 -4.80
CA ASP A 69 9.48 6.70 -3.82
C ASP A 69 9.37 5.38 -3.04
N LEU A 70 8.31 4.60 -3.24
CA LEU A 70 8.15 3.30 -2.61
C LEU A 70 9.17 2.31 -3.16
N PRO A 71 9.85 1.53 -2.29
CA PRO A 71 10.77 0.49 -2.72
C PRO A 71 10.10 -0.52 -3.69
N SER A 72 10.90 -1.05 -4.62
CA SER A 72 10.47 -1.90 -5.73
C SER A 72 10.37 -3.37 -5.36
#